data_AF-A0AA89RVG9-F1
#
_entry.id   AF-A0AA89RVG9-F1
#
_cell.length_a   1.000
_cell.length_b   1.000
_cell.length_c   1.000
_cell.angle_alpha   90.00
_cell.angle_beta   90.00
_cell.angle_gamma   90.00
#
_symmetry.space_group_name_H-M   'P 1'
#
loop_
_entity.id
_entity.type
_entity.pdbx_description
1 polymer ?
#
loop_
_entity_poly.entity_id
_entity_poly.type
_entity_poly.pdbx_seq_one_letter_code
_entity_poly.pdbx_strand_id
1 'polypeptide(L)'
;MKKEQREICPLCDGPLGDDIVLDHDHATGDVRAVLCRWCNAVLGKVENWSNRIGRGVEPKTFLKNVLTYLAFHAENPSNIKYPTYKTEAEKRDARNRKARLARRKAKEAN
;
A
#
# COMPACT_ATOMS: atom_id res chain seq x y z
N MET A 1 -23.61 16.63 2.22
CA MET A 1 -22.54 15.60 2.01
C MET A 1 -22.23 14.71 3.22
N LYS A 2 -21.61 15.17 4.34
CA LYS A 2 -21.28 14.26 5.49
C LYS A 2 -22.47 13.42 5.97
N LYS A 3 -23.64 14.06 6.14
CA LYS A 3 -24.91 13.39 6.52
C LYS A 3 -25.44 12.45 5.43
N GLU A 4 -25.37 12.85 4.16
CA GLU A 4 -25.78 11.99 3.02
C GLU A 4 -24.92 10.73 2.93
N GLN A 5 -23.62 10.84 3.22
CA GLN A 5 -22.68 9.71 3.32
C GLN A 5 -22.84 8.89 4.61
N ARG A 6 -23.87 9.17 5.42
CA ARG A 6 -24.15 8.49 6.70
C ARG A 6 -22.94 8.52 7.65
N GLU A 7 -22.14 9.58 7.57
CA GLU A 7 -20.90 9.76 8.32
C GLU A 7 -19.83 8.68 8.07
N ILE A 8 -19.89 7.99 6.93
CA ILE A 8 -18.93 6.97 6.50
C ILE A 8 -18.04 7.49 5.37
N CYS A 9 -16.74 7.19 5.45
CA CYS A 9 -15.78 7.50 4.41
C CYS A 9 -15.91 6.48 3.26
N PRO A 10 -16.13 6.92 2.02
CA PRO A 10 -16.39 6.02 0.88
C PRO A 10 -15.14 5.27 0.39
N LEU A 11 -13.95 5.55 0.92
CA LEU A 11 -12.71 4.87 0.52
C LEU A 11 -12.27 3.77 1.48
N CYS A 12 -12.56 3.89 2.77
CA CYS A 12 -12.15 2.91 3.77
C CYS A 12 -13.31 2.29 4.55
N ASP A 13 -14.54 2.70 4.26
CA ASP A 13 -15.77 2.32 4.97
C ASP A 13 -15.74 2.61 6.49
N GLY A 14 -14.77 3.41 6.94
CA GLY A 14 -14.62 3.84 8.33
C GLY A 14 -15.41 5.11 8.65
N PRO A 15 -15.61 5.41 9.95
CA PRO A 15 -16.28 6.64 10.37
C PRO A 15 -15.47 7.88 9.96
N LEU A 16 -16.15 8.92 9.48
CA LEU A 16 -15.52 10.18 9.11
C LEU A 16 -14.95 10.95 10.31
N GLY A 17 -15.55 10.80 11.49
CA GLY A 17 -15.17 11.55 12.69
C GLY A 17 -15.32 13.07 12.50
N ASP A 18 -14.46 13.82 13.19
CA ASP A 18 -14.46 15.29 13.15
C ASP A 18 -13.38 15.88 12.23
N ASP A 19 -12.26 15.18 12.02
CA ASP A 19 -11.18 15.60 11.11
C ASP A 19 -11.44 15.08 9.68
N ILE A 20 -12.26 15.85 8.96
CA ILE A 20 -12.73 15.55 7.61
C ILE A 20 -12.19 16.55 6.59
N VAL A 21 -12.07 16.09 5.35
CA VAL A 21 -11.63 16.91 4.22
C VAL A 21 -12.64 16.81 3.09
N LEU A 22 -12.93 17.94 2.44
CA LEU A 22 -13.74 17.99 1.23
C LEU A 22 -12.84 17.72 0.02
N ASP A 23 -12.99 16.53 -0.56
CA ASP A 23 -12.23 16.08 -1.71
C ASP A 23 -12.88 16.55 -3.02
N HIS A 24 -12.07 16.93 -4.00
CA HIS A 24 -12.52 17.46 -5.29
C HIS A 24 -11.61 17.00 -6.43
N ASP A 25 -12.14 16.97 -7.64
CA ASP A 25 -11.36 16.71 -8.85
C ASP A 25 -10.51 17.95 -9.18
N HIS A 26 -9.18 17.78 -9.28
CA HIS A 26 -8.27 18.89 -9.56
C HIS A 26 -8.32 19.40 -11.01
N ALA A 27 -8.95 18.69 -11.94
CA ALA A 27 -9.11 19.11 -13.33
C ALA A 27 -10.41 19.88 -13.56
N THR A 28 -11.53 19.44 -12.96
CA THR A 28 -12.84 20.09 -13.16
C THR A 28 -13.24 21.02 -12.02
N GLY A 29 -12.68 20.82 -10.82
CA GLY A 29 -13.07 21.52 -9.59
C GLY A 29 -14.31 20.92 -8.92
N ASP A 30 -14.91 19.87 -9.49
CA ASP A 30 -16.12 19.27 -8.94
C ASP A 30 -15.83 18.54 -7.63
N VAL A 31 -16.67 18.79 -6.62
CA VAL A 31 -16.59 18.09 -5.34
C VAL A 31 -16.95 16.62 -5.53
N ARG A 32 -16.10 15.72 -5.03
CA ARG A 32 -16.28 14.27 -5.12
C ARG A 32 -17.02 13.73 -3.89
N ALA A 33 -16.44 13.92 -2.71
CA ALA A 33 -16.98 13.43 -1.45
C ALA A 33 -16.31 14.10 -0.24
N VAL A 34 -16.86 13.87 0.95
CA VAL A 34 -16.15 14.08 2.21
C VAL A 34 -15.34 12.82 2.53
N LEU A 35 -14.05 12.98 2.80
CA LEU A 35 -13.13 11.89 3.17
C LEU A 35 -12.57 12.09 4.57
N CYS A 36 -12.16 11.01 5.23
CA CYS A 36 -11.33 11.14 6.43
C CYS A 36 -9.94 11.65 6.01
N ARG A 37 -9.27 12.38 6.93
CA ARG A 37 -7.97 13.02 6.65
C ARG A 37 -6.93 12.06 6.05
N TRP A 38 -6.87 10.84 6.58
CA TRP A 38 -5.92 9.82 6.13
C TRP A 38 -6.21 9.37 4.69
N CYS A 39 -7.46 9.03 4.37
CA CYS A 39 -7.85 8.61 3.02
C CYS A 39 -7.56 9.70 1.99
N ASN A 40 -7.87 10.96 2.28
CA ASN A 40 -7.57 12.08 1.39
C ASN A 40 -6.05 12.20 1.11
N ALA A 41 -5.22 12.09 2.15
CA ALA A 41 -3.76 12.16 2.01
C ALA A 41 -3.19 10.98 1.21
N VAL A 42 -3.73 9.77 1.38
CA VAL A 42 -3.32 8.59 0.62
C VAL A 42 -3.77 8.69 -0.83
N LEU A 43 -5.02 9.10 -1.08
CA LEU A 43 -5.57 9.28 -2.43
C LEU A 43 -4.69 10.21 -3.26
N GLY A 44 -4.32 11.38 -2.72
CA GLY A 44 -3.45 12.32 -3.42
C GLY A 44 -2.07 11.75 -3.77
N LYS A 45 -1.51 10.87 -2.91
CA LYS A 45 -0.25 10.16 -3.22
C LYS A 45 -0.45 9.13 -4.35
N VAL A 46 -1.55 8.39 -4.32
CA VAL A 46 -1.89 7.39 -5.35
C VAL A 46 -2.11 8.05 -6.69
N GLU A 47 -2.89 9.13 -6.76
CA GLU A 47 -3.14 9.89 -8.00
C GLU A 47 -1.86 10.52 -8.57
N ASN A 48 -1.06 11.16 -7.72
CA ASN A 48 0.21 11.75 -8.16
C ASN A 48 1.20 10.68 -8.66
N TRP A 49 1.24 9.51 -8.01
CA TRP A 49 2.10 8.42 -8.45
C TRP A 49 1.58 7.77 -9.74
N SER A 50 0.26 7.55 -9.86
CA SER A 50 -0.33 6.89 -11.02
C SER A 50 -0.18 7.72 -12.30
N ASN A 51 -0.16 9.05 -12.19
CA ASN A 51 0.16 9.94 -13.32
C ASN A 51 1.58 9.77 -13.88
N ARG A 52 2.47 9.05 -13.19
CA ARG A 52 3.83 8.74 -13.66
C ARG A 52 3.91 7.44 -14.45
N ILE A 53 2.80 6.71 -14.58
CA ILE A 53 2.72 5.50 -15.37
C ILE A 53 2.93 5.88 -16.85
N GLY A 54 3.98 5.32 -17.46
CA GLY A 54 4.34 5.59 -18.85
C GLY A 54 3.72 4.60 -19.83
N ARG A 55 4.23 4.62 -21.08
CA ARG A 55 3.92 3.66 -22.16
C ARG A 55 2.46 3.66 -22.62
N GLY A 56 1.78 4.80 -22.53
CA GLY A 56 0.40 4.98 -23.02
C GLY A 56 -0.66 4.24 -22.18
N VAL A 57 -0.31 3.80 -20.97
CA VAL A 57 -1.27 3.17 -20.06
C VAL A 57 -2.04 4.25 -19.31
N GLU A 58 -3.35 4.21 -19.39
CA GLU A 58 -4.22 5.14 -18.68
C GLU A 58 -4.20 4.84 -17.16
N PRO A 59 -3.92 5.83 -16.28
CA PRO A 59 -3.72 5.60 -14.85
C PRO A 59 -4.88 4.91 -14.13
N LYS A 60 -6.14 5.29 -14.40
CA LYS A 60 -7.31 4.70 -13.72
C LYS A 60 -7.48 3.23 -14.11
N THR A 61 -7.25 2.90 -15.37
CA THR A 61 -7.27 1.54 -15.91
C THR A 61 -6.19 0.69 -15.25
N PHE A 62 -4.99 1.23 -15.07
CA PHE A 62 -3.93 0.53 -14.35
C PHE A 62 -4.32 0.25 -12.89
N LEU A 63 -4.83 1.24 -12.16
CA LEU A 63 -5.24 1.07 -10.76
C LEU A 63 -6.35 0.01 -10.62
N LYS A 64 -7.32 0.00 -11.54
CA LYS A 64 -8.34 -1.06 -11.62
C LYS A 64 -7.70 -2.44 -11.84
N ASN A 65 -6.77 -2.55 -12.79
CA ASN A 65 -6.10 -3.82 -13.11
C ASN A 65 -5.23 -4.31 -11.94
N VAL A 66 -4.63 -3.42 -11.16
CA VAL A 66 -3.89 -3.77 -9.93
C VAL A 66 -4.81 -4.49 -8.95
N LEU A 67 -6.01 -3.97 -8.68
CA LEU A 67 -6.98 -4.63 -7.81
C LEU A 67 -7.34 -6.03 -8.32
N THR A 68 -7.68 -6.15 -9.60
CA THR A 68 -8.01 -7.44 -10.22
C THR A 68 -6.84 -8.43 -10.17
N TYR A 69 -5.63 -7.98 -10.47
CA TYR A 69 -4.42 -8.81 -10.46
C TYR A 69 -4.10 -9.37 -9.06
N LEU A 70 -4.14 -8.50 -8.04
CA LEU A 70 -3.85 -8.90 -6.67
C LEU A 70 -4.91 -9.85 -6.11
N ALA A 71 -6.20 -9.59 -6.37
CA ALA A 71 -7.29 -10.47 -5.95
C ALA A 71 -7.15 -11.86 -6.60
N PHE A 72 -6.96 -11.90 -7.92
CA PHE A 72 -6.79 -13.16 -8.64
C PHE A 72 -5.63 -14.00 -8.10
N HIS A 73 -4.46 -13.39 -7.86
CA HIS A 73 -3.28 -14.13 -7.38
C HIS A 73 -3.32 -14.45 -5.88
N ALA A 74 -4.17 -13.78 -5.09
CA ALA A 74 -4.46 -14.19 -3.72
C ALA A 74 -5.25 -15.52 -3.70
N GLU A 75 -6.19 -15.68 -4.63
CA GLU A 75 -7.00 -16.90 -4.79
C GLU A 75 -6.27 -17.99 -5.59
N ASN A 76 -5.37 -17.60 -6.49
CA ASN A 76 -4.65 -18.48 -7.41
C ASN A 76 -3.12 -18.32 -7.27
N PRO A 77 -2.54 -18.72 -6.12
CA PRO A 77 -1.09 -18.62 -5.92
C PRO A 77 -0.36 -19.66 -6.77
N SER A 78 0.69 -19.24 -7.48
CA SER A 78 1.54 -20.16 -8.27
C SER A 78 2.31 -21.17 -7.42
N ASN A 79 2.39 -20.94 -6.11
CA ASN A 79 3.22 -21.68 -5.14
C ASN A 79 4.72 -21.70 -5.44
N ILE A 80 5.17 -21.00 -6.48
CA ILE A 80 6.58 -20.81 -6.82
C ILE A 80 7.11 -19.63 -6.01
N LYS A 81 8.14 -19.88 -5.19
CA LYS A 81 8.82 -18.82 -4.46
C LYS A 81 9.88 -18.18 -5.35
N TYR A 82 9.99 -16.85 -5.27
CA TYR A 82 11.06 -16.12 -5.95
C TYR A 82 12.43 -16.62 -5.46
N PRO A 83 13.46 -16.77 -6.32
CA PRO A 83 14.73 -17.39 -5.94
C PRO A 83 15.45 -16.77 -4.74
N THR A 84 15.22 -15.48 -4.47
CA THR A 84 15.83 -14.78 -3.32
C THR A 84 14.91 -14.68 -2.10
N TYR A 85 13.68 -15.19 -2.21
CA TYR A 85 12.77 -15.26 -1.06
C TYR A 85 13.31 -16.25 -0.04
N LYS A 86 13.49 -15.78 1.19
CA LYS A 86 13.86 -16.61 2.32
C LYS A 86 12.65 -16.87 3.19
N THR A 87 12.43 -18.13 3.51
CA THR A 87 11.50 -18.55 4.56
C THR A 87 11.89 -17.93 5.90
N GLU A 88 10.94 -17.88 6.85
CA GLU A 88 11.23 -17.36 8.20
C GLU A 88 12.32 -18.17 8.92
N ALA A 89 12.41 -19.48 8.65
CA ALA A 89 13.48 -20.34 9.13
C ALA A 89 14.85 -19.89 8.57
N GLU A 90 14.97 -19.71 7.26
CA GLU A 90 16.21 -19.25 6.62
C GLU A 90 16.60 -17.84 7.06
N LYS A 91 15.62 -16.94 7.26
CA LYS A 91 15.88 -15.61 7.85
C LYS A 91 16.41 -15.74 9.28
N ARG A 92 15.83 -16.63 10.09
CA ARG A 92 16.29 -16.90 11.47
C ARG A 92 17.71 -17.47 11.48
N ASP A 93 18.03 -18.41 10.60
CA ASP A 93 19.36 -18.99 10.50
C ASP A 93 20.41 -17.99 10.04
N ALA A 94 20.07 -17.11 9.09
CA ALA A 94 20.94 -16.03 8.67
C ALA A 94 21.23 -15.06 9.83
N ARG A 95 20.22 -14.69 10.63
CA ARG A 95 20.40 -13.86 11.84
C ARG A 95 21.30 -14.55 12.87
N ASN A 96 21.04 -15.83 13.16
CA ASN A 96 21.83 -16.62 14.10
C ASN A 96 23.28 -16.77 13.65
N ARG A 97 23.51 -17.03 12.36
CA ARG A 97 24.86 -17.09 11.77
C ARG A 97 25.59 -15.76 11.93
N LYS A 98 24.92 -14.63 11.66
CA LYS A 98 25.50 -13.29 11.85
C LYS A 98 25.87 -13.05 13.32
N ALA A 99 24.99 -13.41 14.25
CA ALA A 99 25.24 -13.27 15.68
C ALA A 99 26.41 -14.14 16.17
N ARG A 100 26.51 -15.40 15.69
CA ARG A 100 27.64 -16.29 16.01
C ARG A 100 28.97 -15.72 15.51
N LEU A 101 29.00 -15.21 14.28
CA LEU A 101 30.21 -14.60 13.70
C LEU A 101 30.62 -13.34 14.47
N ALA A 102 29.67 -12.48 14.85
CA ALA A 102 29.96 -11.28 15.64
C ALA A 102 30.55 -11.63 17.02
N ARG A 103 29.97 -12.63 17.71
CA ARG A 103 30.49 -13.13 19.00
C ARG A 103 31.89 -13.72 18.87
N ARG A 104 32.18 -14.46 17.79
CA ARG A 104 33.52 -15.01 17.54
C ARG A 104 34.55 -13.89 17.35
N LYS A 105 34.25 -12.90 16.50
CA LYS A 105 35.14 -11.75 16.29
C LYS A 105 35.39 -10.96 17.59
N ALA A 106 34.38 -10.76 18.42
CA ALA A 106 34.53 -10.08 19.70
C ALA A 106 35.42 -10.86 20.68
N LYS A 107 35.40 -12.21 20.63
CA LYS A 107 36.32 -13.05 21.41
C LYS A 107 37.75 -13.05 20.86
N GLU A 108 37.93 -12.94 19.54
CA GLU A 108 39.26 -12.87 18.91
C GLU A 108 39.92 -11.50 19.10
N ALA A 109 39.15 -10.46 19.42
CA ALA A 109 39.63 -9.09 19.63
C ALA A 109 39.96 -8.74 21.10
N ASN A 110 39.82 -9.70 22.01
CA ASN A 110 39.96 -9.57 23.46
C ASN A 110 41.00 -10.57 23.96
#